data_AF-A0A7T5JMG1-F1
#
_entry.id   AF-A0A7T5JMG1-F1
#
_cell.length_a   1.000
_cell.length_b   1.000
_cell.length_c   1.000
_cell.angle_alpha   90.00
_cell.angle_beta   90.00
_cell.angle_gamma   90.00
#
_symmetry.space_group_name_H-M   'P 1'
#
loop_
_entity.id
_entity.type
_entity.pdbx_description
1 polymer ?
#
loop_
_entity_poly.entity_id
_entity_poly.type
_entity_poly.pdbx_seq_one_letter_code
_entity_poly.pdbx_strand_id
1 'polypeptide(L)' 'MNPQAFEKMSRFRQKVIRLVIIEKKSIYETAIACGCTAEKVRRVLKKWRYASRAESSRIT' A
#
# COMPACT_ATOMS: atom_id res chain seq x y z
N MET A 1 7.96 2.96 9.30
CA MET A 1 7.24 1.86 8.59
C MET A 1 7.48 0.59 9.40
N ASN A 2 6.43 -0.08 9.87
CA ASN A 2 6.59 -1.33 10.61
C ASN A 2 6.69 -2.51 9.60
N PRO A 3 7.86 -3.12 9.39
CA PRO A 3 8.04 -4.22 8.44
C PRO A 3 7.13 -5.42 8.76
N GLN A 4 6.82 -5.66 10.04
CA GLN A 4 5.94 -6.74 10.46
C GLN A 4 4.49 -6.57 9.96
N ALA A 5 4.02 -5.32 9.84
CA ALA A 5 2.69 -5.03 9.30
C ALA A 5 2.64 -5.21 7.79
N PHE A 6 3.76 -4.99 7.10
CA PHE A 6 3.90 -5.24 5.66
C PHE A 6 3.94 -6.73 5.34
N GLU A 7 4.69 -7.51 6.12
CA GLU A 7 4.84 -8.96 5.93
C GLU A 7 3.54 -9.74 6.17
N LYS A 8 2.67 -9.27 7.07
CA LYS A 8 1.34 -9.86 7.31
C LYS A 8 0.30 -9.54 6.22
N MET A 9 0.64 -8.71 5.23
CA MET A 9 -0.29 -8.38 4.15
C MET A 9 -0.31 -9.44 3.04
N SER A 10 -1.44 -9.57 2.36
CA SER A 10 -1.54 -10.35 1.13
C SER A 10 -0.51 -9.88 0.09
N ARG A 11 0.07 -10.84 -0.66
CA ARG A 11 1.05 -10.61 -1.75
C ARG A 11 0.61 -9.50 -2.72
N PHE A 12 -0.70 -9.40 -2.98
CA PHE A 12 -1.26 -8.34 -3.82
C PHE A 12 -1.01 -6.94 -3.22
N ARG A 13 -1.31 -6.75 -1.93
CA ARG A 13 -1.13 -5.45 -1.26
C ARG A 13 0.35 -5.08 -1.16
N GLN A 14 1.20 -6.06 -0.85
CA GLN A 14 2.65 -5.89 -0.83
C GLN A 14 3.17 -5.41 -2.19
N LYS A 15 2.73 -6.06 -3.29
CA LYS A 15 3.08 -5.65 -4.65
C LYS A 15 2.65 -4.21 -4.94
N VAL A 16 1.40 -3.85 -4.63
CA VAL A 16 0.88 -2.48 -4.83
C VAL A 16 1.69 -1.44 -4.06
N ILE A 17 1.96 -1.69 -2.78
CA ILE A 17 2.73 -0.77 -1.93
C ILE A 17 4.16 -0.64 -2.44
N ARG A 18 4.80 -1.73 -2.86
CA ARG A 18 6.15 -1.71 -3.44
C ARG A 18 6.21 -0.87 -4.71
N LEU A 19 5.29 -1.09 -5.64
CA LEU A 19 5.24 -0.33 -6.90
C LEU A 19 5.02 1.17 -6.67
N VAL A 20 4.12 1.54 -5.76
CA VAL A 20 3.76 2.95 -5.53
C VAL A 20 4.76 3.67 -4.63
N ILE A 21 5.25 3.03 -3.58
CA ILE A 21 6.07 3.71 -2.56
C ILE A 21 7.56 3.56 -2.83
N ILE A 22 8.01 2.39 -3.27
CA ILE A 22 9.44 2.12 -3.53
C ILE A 22 9.78 2.52 -4.96
N GLU A 23 9.04 2.02 -5.96
CA GLU A 23 9.31 2.35 -7.37
C GLU A 23 8.70 3.69 -7.81
N LYS A 24 7.95 4.37 -6.93
CA LYS A 24 7.28 5.65 -7.20
C LYS A 24 6.42 5.68 -8.47
N LYS A 25 5.90 4.53 -8.90
CA LYS A 25 5.00 4.45 -10.06
C LYS A 25 3.67 5.12 -9.76
N SER A 26 3.02 5.64 -10.81
CA SER A 26 1.69 6.21 -10.68
C SER A 26 0.65 5.14 -10.32
N ILE A 27 -0.50 5.60 -9.82
CA ILE A 27 -1.64 4.72 -9.51
C ILE A 27 -2.09 3.96 -10.76
N TYR A 28 -2.06 4.60 -11.93
CA TYR A 28 -2.53 4.01 -13.18
C TYR A 28 -1.56 2.95 -13.71
N GLU A 29 -0.25 3.22 -13.70
CA GLU A 29 0.76 2.22 -14.06
C GLU A 29 0.72 1.01 -13.13
N THR A 30 0.53 1.26 -11.83
CA THR A 30 0.37 0.19 -10.83
C THR A 30 -0.89 -0.63 -11.11
N ALA A 31 -1.99 0.02 -11.49
CA ALA A 31 -3.24 -0.65 -11.81
C ALA A 31 -3.09 -1.61 -13.00
N ILE A 32 -2.38 -1.16 -14.05
CA ILE A 32 -2.03 -1.97 -15.22
C ILE A 32 -1.14 -3.16 -14.82
N ALA A 33 -0.05 -2.92 -14.08
CA ALA A 33 0.88 -3.97 -13.65
C ALA A 33 0.26 -5.01 -12.68
N CYS A 34 -0.84 -4.64 -12.03
CA CYS A 34 -1.60 -5.49 -11.11
C CYS A 34 -2.86 -6.08 -11.74
N GLY A 35 -3.19 -5.76 -13.00
CA GLY A 35 -4.41 -6.23 -13.66
C GLY A 35 -5.68 -5.83 -12.91
N CYS A 36 -5.75 -4.59 -12.40
CA CYS A 36 -6.86 -4.13 -11.58
C CYS A 36 -7.23 -2.67 -11.85
N THR A 37 -8.27 -2.16 -11.18
CA THR A 37 -8.69 -0.77 -11.33
C THR A 37 -7.85 0.19 -10.46
N ALA A 38 -7.68 1.42 -10.94
CA ALA A 38 -7.02 2.49 -10.20
C ALA A 38 -7.70 2.75 -8.82
N GLU A 39 -9.02 2.58 -8.73
CA GLU A 39 -9.74 2.66 -7.46
C GLU A 39 -9.33 1.59 -6.45
N LYS A 40 -9.09 0.36 -6.91
CA LYS A 40 -8.63 -0.72 -6.03
C LYS A 40 -7.24 -0.39 -5.46
N VAL A 41 -6.35 0.15 -6.28
CA VAL A 41 -5.03 0.66 -5.85
C VAL A 41 -5.20 1.79 -4.82
N ARG A 42 -6.05 2.79 -5.10
CA ARG A 42 -6.36 3.89 -4.17
C ARG A 42 -6.86 3.39 -2.81
N ARG A 43 -7.75 2.39 -2.78
CA ARG A 43 -8.26 1.81 -1.53
C ARG A 43 -7.16 1.11 -0.72
N VAL A 44 -6.25 0.38 -1.38
CA VAL A 44 -5.11 -0.26 -0.72
C VAL A 44 -4.20 0.80 -0.09
N LEU A 45 -3.86 1.85 -0.83
CA LEU A 45 -3.02 2.95 -0.33
C LEU A 45 -3.69 3.71 0.82
N LYS A 46 -5.00 3.96 0.73
CA LYS A 46 -5.77 4.60 1.80
C LYS A 46 -5.70 3.77 3.08
N LYS A 47 -6.00 2.46 3.02
CA LYS A 47 -5.90 1.55 4.17
C LYS A 47 -4.48 1.49 4.74
N TRP A 48 -3.46 1.45 3.87
CA TRP A 48 -2.06 1.45 4.27
C TRP A 48 -1.68 2.73 5.03
N ARG A 49 -2.09 3.91 4.53
CA ARG A 49 -1.85 5.20 5.21
C ARG A 49 -2.56 5.28 6.56
N TYR A 50 -3.81 4.81 6.65
CA TYR A 50 -4.52 4.77 7.94
C TYR A 50 -3.82 3.86 8.96
N ALA A 51 -3.43 2.66 8.55
CA ALA A 51 -2.68 1.74 9.42
C ALA A 51 -1.36 2.36 9.87
N SER A 52 -0.63 3.00 8.96
CA SER A 52 0.64 3.68 9.26
C SER A 52 0.47 4.87 10.21
N ARG A 53 -0.64 5.63 10.08
CA ARG A 53 -0.92 6.80 10.93
C ARG A 53 -1.45 6.40 12.31
N ALA A 54 -2.30 5.37 12.38
CA ALA A 54 -2.83 4.85 13.64
C ALA A 54 -1.74 4.26 14.54
N GLU A 55 -0.72 3.63 13.94
CA GLU A 55 0.46 3.14 14.66
C GLU A 55 1.24 4.31 15.29
N SER A 56 1.41 5.42 14.56
CA SER A 56 2.14 6.61 15.04
C SER A 56 1.46 7.27 16.24
N SER A 57 0.15 7.13 16.40
CA SER A 57 -0.63 7.67 17.53
C SER A 57 -0.74 6.72 18.73
N ARG A 58 -0.27 5.47 18.63
CA ARG A 58 -0.26 4.51 19.76
C ARG A 58 1.06 4.52 20.54
N ILE A 59 2.02 5.34 20.14
CA ILE A 59 3.37 5.42 20.75
C ILE A 59 3.53 6.72 21.57
N THR A 60 2.48 7.54 21.66
CA THR A 60 2.34 8.65 22.63
C THR A 60 1.36 8.25 23.71
#